data_AF-A0AAN9VYW5-F1
#
_entry.id   AF-A0AAN9VYW5-F1
#
_cell.length_a   1.000
_cell.length_b   1.000
_cell.length_c   1.000
_cell.angle_alpha   90.00
_cell.angle_beta   90.00
_cell.angle_gamma   90.00
#
_symmetry.space_group_name_H-M   'P 1'
#
loop_
_entity.id
_entity.type
_entity.pdbx_description
1 polymer ?
#
loop_
_entity_poly.entity_id
_entity_poly.type
_entity_poly.pdbx_seq_one_letter_code
_entity_poly.pdbx_strand_id
1 'polypeptide(L)'
;MRFRFCGDLDCPDWILAEINTLARMTSIKVKQLCQQVAKSLLGEEIYYEKVKKLASDSKFEVGDVKACVAAVAFVLSSSARHGVDEEALGSELQQLGLPREHSMAICRVYRDHVASITAHLQSSTLRLSRLQHVQWRVDVASECSVPKESEVRMHPEVQLSLDVRDTVADKSVNHRLVLSAEQLTMLISDLKRISSQMDSLQ
;
A
#
# COMPACT_ATOMS: atom_id res chain seq x y z
N MET A 1 3.61 -23.29 10.64
CA MET A 1 4.96 -22.86 10.20
C MET A 1 4.83 -21.42 9.73
N ARG A 2 5.65 -20.50 10.23
CA ARG A 2 5.53 -19.08 9.89
C ARG A 2 6.20 -18.80 8.55
N PHE A 3 5.49 -18.13 7.64
CA PHE A 3 5.99 -17.79 6.31
C PHE A 3 6.16 -16.28 6.18
N ARG A 4 7.31 -15.82 5.69
CA ARG A 4 7.60 -14.39 5.51
C ARG A 4 6.70 -13.79 4.45
N PHE A 5 6.33 -14.53 3.40
CA PHE A 5 5.38 -14.02 2.41
C PHE A 5 3.97 -13.78 2.98
N CYS A 6 3.63 -14.40 4.11
CA CYS A 6 2.40 -14.17 4.87
C CYS A 6 2.57 -13.16 6.02
N GLY A 7 3.73 -12.49 6.14
CA GLY A 7 4.01 -11.57 7.25
C GLY A 7 4.30 -12.30 8.57
N ASP A 8 5.05 -13.40 8.51
CA ASP A 8 5.38 -14.28 9.64
C ASP A 8 4.16 -14.97 10.28
N LEU A 9 3.08 -15.10 9.51
CA LEU A 9 1.88 -15.84 9.87
C LEU A 9 1.85 -17.22 9.21
N ASP A 10 0.96 -18.09 9.69
CA ASP A 10 0.69 -19.36 9.03
C ASP A 10 0.00 -19.15 7.67
N CYS A 11 0.25 -20.05 6.73
CA CYS A 11 -0.36 -20.01 5.41
C CYS A 11 -1.85 -20.37 5.50
N PRO A 12 -2.77 -19.64 4.85
CA PRO A 12 -4.19 -19.98 4.84
C PRO A 12 -4.47 -21.37 4.26
N ASP A 13 -5.39 -22.11 4.87
CA ASP A 13 -5.73 -23.49 4.46
C ASP A 13 -6.16 -23.61 2.99
N TRP A 14 -6.85 -22.60 2.46
CA TRP A 14 -7.26 -22.59 1.05
C TRP A 14 -6.06 -22.48 0.09
N ILE A 15 -4.98 -21.77 0.47
CA ILE A 15 -3.75 -21.73 -0.34
C ILE A 15 -3.07 -23.10 -0.33
N LEU A 16 -3.03 -23.77 0.83
CA LEU A 16 -2.45 -25.11 0.96
C LEU A 16 -3.16 -26.13 0.06
N ALA A 17 -4.49 -26.05 -0.02
CA ALA A 17 -5.27 -26.89 -0.94
C ALA A 17 -4.90 -26.61 -2.40
N GLU A 18 -4.76 -25.34 -2.79
CA GLU A 18 -4.49 -24.95 -4.17
C GLU A 18 -3.04 -25.12 -4.63
N ILE A 19 -2.09 -25.21 -3.70
CA ILE A 19 -0.70 -25.50 -4.05
C ILE A 19 -0.57 -26.89 -4.69
N ASN A 20 -1.32 -27.87 -4.21
CA ASN A 20 -1.38 -29.20 -4.82
C ASN A 20 -2.01 -29.14 -6.23
N THR A 21 -3.01 -28.28 -6.43
CA THR A 21 -3.62 -28.03 -7.74
C THR A 21 -2.61 -27.42 -8.72
N LEU A 22 -1.87 -26.39 -8.29
CA LEU A 22 -0.81 -25.75 -9.06
C LEU A 22 0.33 -26.71 -9.43
N ALA A 23 0.69 -27.63 -8.53
CA ALA A 23 1.74 -28.62 -8.78
C ALA A 23 1.39 -29.60 -9.92
N ARG A 24 0.11 -29.83 -10.23
CA ARG A 24 -0.33 -30.67 -11.35
C ARG A 24 -0.07 -30.04 -12.72
N MET A 25 0.13 -28.72 -12.79
CA MET A 25 0.49 -28.02 -14.03
C MET A 25 1.96 -28.23 -14.38
N THR A 26 2.33 -28.08 -15.65
CA THR A 26 3.76 -27.98 -16.03
C THR A 26 4.35 -26.64 -15.59
N SER A 27 5.64 -26.60 -15.26
CA SER A 27 6.35 -25.36 -14.84
C SER A 27 6.24 -24.21 -15.85
N ILE A 28 6.22 -24.52 -17.15
CA ILE A 28 6.04 -23.53 -18.23
C ILE A 28 4.67 -22.85 -18.14
N LYS A 29 3.62 -23.63 -17.90
CA LYS A 29 2.25 -23.10 -17.78
C LYS A 29 2.08 -22.28 -16.51
N VAL A 30 2.69 -22.70 -15.40
CA VAL A 30 2.72 -21.91 -14.15
C VAL A 30 3.43 -20.57 -14.39
N LYS A 31 4.56 -20.56 -15.10
CA LYS A 31 5.23 -19.31 -15.48
C LYS A 31 4.32 -18.38 -16.29
N GLN A 32 3.66 -18.90 -17.32
CA GLN A 32 2.76 -18.13 -18.17
C GLN A 32 1.54 -17.61 -17.40
N LEU A 33 0.97 -18.44 -16.52
CA LEU A 33 -0.11 -18.03 -15.62
C LEU A 33 0.35 -16.89 -14.71
N CYS A 34 1.51 -17.05 -14.07
CA CYS A 34 2.09 -16.06 -13.18
C CYS A 34 2.33 -14.71 -13.89
N GLN A 35 2.80 -14.73 -15.13
CA GLN A 35 2.94 -13.51 -15.94
C GLN A 35 1.60 -12.82 -16.23
N GLN A 36 0.55 -13.58 -16.54
CA GLN A 36 -0.79 -13.02 -16.76
C GLN A 36 -1.37 -12.44 -15.45
N VAL A 37 -1.16 -13.13 -14.33
CA VAL A 37 -1.63 -12.66 -13.02
C VAL A 37 -0.86 -11.40 -12.58
N ALA A 38 0.45 -11.34 -12.78
CA ALA A 38 1.25 -10.15 -12.48
C ALA A 38 0.75 -8.92 -13.27
N LYS A 39 0.41 -9.10 -14.55
CA LYS A 39 -0.21 -8.07 -15.39
C LYS A 39 -1.59 -7.65 -14.86
N SER A 40 -2.39 -8.62 -14.42
CA SER A 40 -3.70 -8.33 -13.83
C SER A 40 -3.62 -7.52 -12.53
N LEU A 41 -2.62 -7.79 -11.69
CA LEU A 41 -2.35 -7.01 -10.49
C LEU A 41 -1.96 -5.55 -10.80
N LEU A 42 -1.53 -5.26 -12.02
CA LEU A 42 -1.21 -3.91 -12.50
C LEU A 42 -2.39 -3.23 -13.21
N GLY A 43 -3.56 -3.88 -13.26
CA GLY A 43 -4.78 -3.35 -13.88
C GLY A 43 -4.98 -3.71 -15.36
N GLU A 44 -4.17 -4.61 -15.93
CA GLU A 44 -4.47 -5.18 -17.26
C GLU A 44 -5.60 -6.22 -17.16
N GLU A 45 -6.47 -6.29 -18.17
CA GLU A 45 -7.54 -7.29 -18.21
C GLU A 45 -6.98 -8.72 -18.33
N ILE A 46 -7.49 -9.64 -17.51
CA ILE A 46 -7.18 -11.07 -17.64
C ILE A 46 -7.88 -11.59 -18.89
N TYR A 47 -7.11 -12.02 -19.89
CA TYR A 47 -7.62 -12.81 -21.01
C TYR A 47 -8.00 -14.22 -20.55
N TYR A 48 -9.22 -14.37 -20.04
CA TYR A 48 -9.77 -15.62 -19.53
C TYR A 48 -9.71 -16.77 -20.55
N GLU A 49 -9.85 -16.47 -21.84
CA GLU A 49 -9.70 -17.49 -22.89
C GLU A 49 -8.30 -18.08 -22.97
N LYS A 50 -7.27 -17.25 -22.76
CA LYS A 50 -5.87 -17.68 -22.78
C LYS A 50 -5.56 -18.52 -21.55
N VAL A 51 -6.05 -18.11 -20.39
CA VAL A 51 -5.92 -18.87 -19.14
C VAL A 51 -6.67 -20.21 -19.22
N LYS A 52 -7.87 -20.22 -19.80
CA LYS A 52 -8.66 -21.45 -20.03
C LYS A 52 -7.97 -22.42 -20.99
N LYS A 53 -7.33 -21.93 -22.06
CA LYS A 53 -6.50 -22.73 -22.98
C LYS A 53 -5.25 -23.31 -22.30
N LEU A 54 -4.64 -22.60 -21.36
CA LEU A 54 -3.50 -23.12 -20.60
C LEU A 54 -3.92 -24.24 -19.63
N ALA A 55 -5.16 -24.21 -19.16
CA ALA A 55 -5.71 -25.18 -18.23
C ALA A 55 -6.37 -26.40 -18.89
N SER A 56 -6.81 -26.30 -20.15
CA SER A 56 -7.54 -27.37 -20.86
C SER A 56 -6.75 -28.67 -20.97
N ASP A 57 -5.43 -28.59 -21.08
CA ASP A 57 -4.57 -29.77 -21.22
C ASP A 57 -4.44 -30.60 -19.94
N SER A 58 -4.85 -30.07 -18.78
CA SER A 58 -4.56 -30.65 -17.47
C SER A 58 -5.81 -31.16 -16.74
N LYS A 59 -6.93 -31.32 -17.47
CA LYS A 59 -8.25 -31.74 -16.93
C LYS A 59 -8.81 -30.83 -15.83
N PHE A 60 -8.40 -29.57 -15.78
CA PHE A 60 -8.92 -28.62 -14.78
C PHE A 60 -10.33 -28.16 -15.12
N GLU A 61 -11.17 -28.08 -14.09
CA GLU A 61 -12.44 -27.39 -14.18
C GLU A 61 -12.26 -25.88 -14.12
N VAL A 62 -13.28 -25.12 -14.51
CA VAL A 62 -13.23 -23.64 -14.43
C VAL A 62 -13.00 -23.16 -12.99
N GLY A 63 -13.42 -23.95 -11.98
CA GLY A 63 -13.15 -23.71 -10.56
C GLY A 63 -11.66 -23.77 -10.24
N ASP A 64 -10.99 -24.86 -10.60
CA ASP A 64 -9.55 -25.06 -10.35
C ASP A 64 -8.68 -23.97 -10.98
N VAL A 65 -9.08 -23.49 -12.17
CA VAL A 65 -8.35 -22.42 -12.86
C VAL A 65 -8.43 -21.11 -12.10
N LYS A 66 -9.63 -20.76 -11.62
CA LYS A 66 -9.84 -19.56 -10.80
C LYS A 66 -9.07 -19.65 -9.48
N ALA A 67 -9.05 -20.85 -8.89
CA ALA A 67 -8.36 -21.09 -7.64
C ALA A 67 -6.83 -21.00 -7.81
N CYS A 68 -6.27 -21.57 -8.88
CA CYS A 68 -4.87 -21.37 -9.26
C CYS A 68 -4.52 -19.88 -9.47
N VAL A 69 -5.39 -19.14 -10.19
CA VAL A 69 -5.21 -17.70 -10.41
C VAL A 69 -5.21 -16.94 -9.08
N ALA A 70 -6.17 -17.22 -8.20
CA ALA A 70 -6.27 -16.60 -6.89
C ALA A 70 -5.07 -16.93 -6.00
N ALA A 71 -4.60 -18.17 -6.01
CA ALA A 71 -3.42 -18.59 -5.25
C ALA A 71 -2.16 -17.86 -5.72
N VAL A 72 -1.92 -17.78 -7.04
CA VAL A 72 -0.76 -17.04 -7.58
C VAL A 72 -0.88 -15.54 -7.31
N ALA A 73 -2.09 -14.97 -7.43
CA ALA A 73 -2.34 -13.56 -7.14
C ALA A 73 -2.05 -13.25 -5.67
N PHE A 74 -2.49 -14.12 -4.76
CA PHE A 74 -2.22 -14.00 -3.32
C PHE A 74 -0.72 -14.10 -3.03
N VAL A 75 -0.03 -15.11 -3.58
CA VAL A 75 1.42 -15.27 -3.38
C VAL A 75 2.17 -14.02 -3.86
N LEU A 76 1.91 -13.52 -5.07
CA LEU A 76 2.60 -12.35 -5.61
C LEU A 76 2.30 -11.06 -4.81
N SER A 77 1.03 -10.81 -4.52
CA SER A 77 0.62 -9.59 -3.80
C SER A 77 1.09 -9.60 -2.35
N SER A 78 1.01 -10.74 -1.67
CA SER A 78 1.45 -10.88 -0.28
C SER A 78 2.97 -10.81 -0.17
N SER A 79 3.71 -11.42 -1.10
CA SER A 79 5.17 -11.29 -1.17
C SER A 79 5.60 -9.84 -1.39
N ALA A 80 4.96 -9.14 -2.34
CA ALA A 80 5.26 -7.74 -2.64
C ALA A 80 4.89 -6.80 -1.48
N ARG A 81 3.85 -7.13 -0.71
CA ARG A 81 3.41 -6.35 0.46
C ARG A 81 4.38 -6.46 1.63
N HIS A 82 4.92 -7.65 1.87
CA HIS A 82 5.87 -7.89 2.96
C HIS A 82 7.33 -7.70 2.55
N GLY A 83 7.60 -7.33 1.29
CA GLY A 83 8.95 -7.05 0.79
C GLY A 83 9.87 -8.27 0.86
N VAL A 84 9.32 -9.46 0.58
CA VAL A 84 10.08 -10.71 0.73
C VAL A 84 11.06 -10.87 -0.42
N ASP A 85 12.27 -11.32 -0.07
CA ASP A 85 13.31 -11.66 -1.03
C ASP A 85 12.97 -12.92 -1.82
N GLU A 86 13.50 -13.02 -3.03
CA GLU A 86 13.18 -14.13 -3.93
C GLU A 86 13.67 -15.50 -3.46
N GLU A 87 14.83 -15.55 -2.79
CA GLU A 87 15.39 -16.81 -2.29
C GLU A 87 14.57 -17.33 -1.12
N ALA A 88 14.11 -16.42 -0.26
CA ALA A 88 13.19 -16.73 0.82
C ALA A 88 11.85 -17.22 0.28
N LEU A 89 11.25 -16.50 -0.69
CA LEU A 89 10.00 -16.91 -1.33
C LEU A 89 10.10 -18.30 -1.97
N GLY A 90 11.19 -18.56 -2.70
CA GLY A 90 11.41 -19.86 -3.35
C GLY A 90 11.55 -21.01 -2.36
N SER A 91 12.17 -20.76 -1.21
CA SER A 91 12.32 -21.73 -0.11
C SER A 91 10.98 -22.02 0.56
N GLU A 92 10.19 -20.98 0.81
CA GLU A 92 8.86 -21.07 1.43
C GLU A 92 7.85 -21.81 0.53
N LEU A 93 7.83 -21.50 -0.77
CA LEU A 93 6.98 -22.20 -1.73
C LEU A 93 7.33 -23.70 -1.83
N GLN A 94 8.61 -24.05 -1.74
CA GLN A 94 9.04 -25.45 -1.71
C GLN A 94 8.60 -26.16 -0.42
N GLN A 95 8.66 -25.49 0.74
CA GLN A 95 8.16 -26.04 2.01
C GLN A 95 6.65 -26.30 1.99
N LEU A 96 5.89 -25.49 1.24
CA LEU A 96 4.45 -25.68 1.07
C LEU A 96 4.10 -26.84 0.12
N GLY A 97 5.08 -27.43 -0.58
CA GLY A 97 4.88 -28.59 -1.44
C GLY A 97 4.97 -28.31 -2.94
N LEU A 98 5.33 -27.09 -3.38
CA LEU A 98 5.59 -26.85 -4.80
C LEU A 98 6.90 -27.49 -5.25
N PRO A 99 6.94 -28.14 -6.42
CA PRO A 99 8.19 -28.60 -7.02
C PRO A 99 9.14 -27.43 -7.24
N ARG A 100 10.46 -27.69 -7.12
CA ARG A 100 11.51 -26.68 -7.26
C ARG A 100 11.42 -25.89 -8.58
N GLU A 101 11.07 -26.56 -9.68
CA GLU A 101 10.89 -25.93 -10.99
C GLU A 101 9.77 -24.88 -11.00
N HIS A 102 8.64 -25.17 -10.34
CA HIS A 102 7.48 -24.29 -10.27
C HIS A 102 7.78 -23.09 -9.37
N SER A 103 8.41 -23.32 -8.21
CA SER A 103 8.82 -22.26 -7.29
C SER A 103 9.81 -21.30 -7.96
N MET A 104 10.82 -21.82 -8.68
CA MET A 104 11.77 -21.02 -9.45
C MET A 104 11.08 -20.21 -10.56
N ALA A 105 10.08 -20.78 -11.24
CA ALA A 105 9.32 -20.07 -12.26
C ALA A 105 8.54 -18.88 -11.68
N ILE A 106 7.89 -19.05 -10.52
CA ILE A 106 7.17 -17.99 -9.82
C ILE A 106 8.13 -16.90 -9.33
N CYS A 107 9.27 -17.28 -8.73
CA CYS A 107 10.26 -16.33 -8.21
C CYS A 107 10.84 -15.43 -9.32
N ARG A 108 11.10 -15.98 -10.51
CA ARG A 108 11.55 -15.18 -11.67
C ARG A 108 10.53 -14.12 -12.07
N VAL A 109 9.26 -14.49 -12.17
CA VAL A 109 8.18 -13.55 -12.52
C VAL A 109 7.98 -12.52 -11.41
N TYR A 110 8.08 -12.93 -10.15
CA TYR A 110 8.04 -12.02 -9.01
C TYR A 110 9.17 -10.99 -9.08
N ARG A 111 10.43 -11.40 -9.32
CA ARG A 111 11.57 -10.49 -9.48
C ARG A 111 11.31 -9.42 -10.55
N ASP A 112 10.77 -9.82 -11.69
CA ASP A 112 10.52 -8.91 -12.81
C ASP A 112 9.43 -7.88 -12.51
N HIS A 113 8.42 -8.25 -11.71
CA HIS A 113 7.22 -7.42 -11.48
C HIS A 113 7.09 -6.82 -10.08
N VAL A 114 7.92 -7.21 -9.11
CA VAL A 114 7.80 -6.78 -7.70
C VAL A 114 7.79 -5.26 -7.56
N ALA A 115 8.72 -4.56 -8.22
CA ALA A 115 8.79 -3.09 -8.14
C ALA A 115 7.52 -2.41 -8.65
N SER A 116 6.95 -2.92 -9.75
CA SER A 116 5.72 -2.39 -10.34
C SER A 116 4.50 -2.72 -9.49
N ILE A 117 4.40 -3.94 -8.96
CA ILE A 117 3.30 -4.37 -8.10
C ILE A 117 3.34 -3.59 -6.79
N THR A 118 4.51 -3.43 -6.16
CA THR A 118 4.67 -2.63 -4.94
C THR A 118 4.31 -1.17 -5.18
N ALA A 119 4.73 -0.56 -6.31
CA ALA A 119 4.33 0.81 -6.65
C ALA A 119 2.81 0.94 -6.84
N HIS A 120 2.18 -0.02 -7.53
CA HIS A 120 0.74 -0.05 -7.71
C HIS A 120 0.01 -0.20 -6.37
N LEU A 121 0.42 -1.15 -5.53
CA LEU A 121 -0.12 -1.35 -4.18
C LEU A 121 0.07 -0.10 -3.30
N GLN A 122 1.22 0.58 -3.39
CA GLN A 122 1.47 1.83 -2.66
C GLN A 122 0.57 2.98 -3.12
N SER A 123 0.14 2.97 -4.39
CA SER A 123 -0.79 3.96 -4.95
C SER A 123 -2.25 3.66 -4.60
N SER A 124 -2.61 2.38 -4.47
CA SER A 124 -3.97 1.92 -4.12
C SER A 124 -4.18 1.73 -2.61
N THR A 125 -3.12 1.75 -1.81
CA THR A 125 -3.22 1.73 -0.34
C THR A 125 -3.89 3.02 0.15
N LEU A 126 -4.83 2.87 1.08
CA LEU A 126 -5.44 3.98 1.81
C LEU A 126 -4.36 4.77 2.55
N ARG A 127 -3.89 5.85 1.94
CA ARG A 127 -3.03 6.83 2.62
C ARG A 127 -3.89 7.65 3.57
N LEU A 128 -3.32 8.14 4.66
CA LEU A 128 -3.94 9.20 5.45
C LEU A 128 -3.98 10.49 4.61
N SER A 129 -4.90 11.39 4.95
CA SER A 129 -4.92 12.73 4.39
C SER A 129 -3.55 13.40 4.60
N ARG A 130 -3.02 14.01 3.55
CA ARG A 130 -1.66 14.57 3.54
C ARG A 130 -1.70 16.08 3.44
N LEU A 131 -0.91 16.75 4.28
CA LEU A 131 -0.67 18.18 4.18
C LEU A 131 0.19 18.45 2.94
N GLN A 132 -0.34 19.21 1.99
CA GLN A 132 0.36 19.54 0.74
C GLN A 132 1.07 20.88 0.83
N HIS A 133 0.41 21.89 1.40
CA HIS A 133 0.93 23.24 1.44
C HIS A 133 0.52 23.95 2.73
N VAL A 134 1.41 24.82 3.19
CA VAL A 134 1.21 25.64 4.38
C VAL A 134 1.51 27.07 4.01
N GLN A 135 0.50 27.92 4.15
CA GLN A 135 0.64 29.36 3.98
C GLN A 135 0.37 30.05 5.31
N TRP A 136 1.11 31.10 5.59
CA TRP A 136 0.90 31.90 6.78
C TRP A 136 0.92 33.38 6.42
N ARG A 137 0.16 34.17 7.17
CA ARG A 137 0.20 35.63 7.13
C ARG A 137 0.04 36.16 8.55
N VAL A 138 0.67 37.30 8.83
CA VAL A 138 0.51 38.00 10.10
C VAL A 138 -0.37 39.20 9.82
N ASP A 139 -1.54 39.19 10.46
CA ASP A 139 -2.49 40.29 10.41
C ASP A 139 -2.47 41.00 11.77
N VAL A 140 -2.67 42.31 11.78
CA VAL A 140 -2.82 43.07 13.05
C VAL A 140 -4.32 43.30 13.23
N ALA A 141 -4.92 42.55 14.14
CA ALA A 141 -6.33 42.70 14.47
C ALA A 141 -6.51 43.89 15.42
N SER A 142 -7.56 44.66 15.19
CA SER A 142 -8.00 45.73 16.08
C SER A 142 -9.25 45.27 16.81
N GLU A 143 -9.17 45.16 18.13
CA GLU A 143 -10.36 45.03 18.97
C GLU A 143 -11.15 46.35 18.92
N CYS A 144 -12.38 46.30 18.39
CA CYS A 144 -13.30 47.44 18.39
C CYS A 144 -14.51 47.10 19.26
N SER A 145 -14.27 46.89 20.56
CA SER A 145 -15.32 46.73 21.56
C SER A 145 -15.61 48.10 22.22
N VAL A 146 -16.50 48.88 21.59
CA VAL A 146 -17.18 50.09 22.12
C VAL A 146 -16.26 51.20 22.68
N PRO A 147 -16.25 52.42 22.11
CA PRO A 147 -15.24 53.43 22.43
C PRO A 147 -15.38 53.94 23.87
N LYS A 148 -14.35 53.67 24.69
CA LYS A 148 -13.89 54.56 25.75
C LYS A 148 -12.46 54.95 25.41
N GLU A 149 -12.20 56.26 25.47
CA GLU A 149 -11.10 57.04 24.89
C GLU A 149 -9.67 56.71 25.36
N SER A 150 -9.30 55.44 25.52
CA SER A 150 -7.94 55.09 25.95
C SER A 150 -7.58 53.67 25.52
N GLU A 151 -6.63 53.61 24.58
CA GLU A 151 -5.86 52.44 24.10
C GLU A 151 -6.61 51.43 23.20
N VAL A 152 -6.57 51.70 21.89
CA VAL A 152 -6.78 50.64 20.88
C VAL A 152 -5.60 49.66 21.00
N ARG A 153 -5.83 48.52 21.67
CA ARG A 153 -4.83 47.44 21.75
C ARG A 153 -4.83 46.66 20.43
N MET A 154 -3.89 47.02 19.56
CA MET A 154 -3.53 46.21 18.40
C MET A 154 -2.77 44.97 18.88
N HIS A 155 -3.24 43.78 18.51
CA HIS A 155 -2.52 42.54 18.76
C HIS A 155 -2.21 41.82 17.44
N PRO A 156 -0.99 41.30 17.27
CA PRO A 156 -0.64 40.52 16.09
C PRO A 156 -1.30 39.15 16.17
N GLU A 157 -2.05 38.81 15.12
CA GLU A 157 -2.63 37.48 14.92
C GLU A 157 -1.98 36.80 13.72
N VAL A 158 -1.74 35.50 13.84
CA VAL A 158 -1.16 34.69 12.76
C VAL A 158 -2.28 33.90 12.12
N GLN A 159 -2.56 34.18 10.86
CA GLN A 159 -3.47 33.35 10.08
C GLN A 159 -2.67 32.29 9.31
N LEU A 160 -2.97 31.03 9.63
CA LEU A 160 -2.41 29.84 9.03
C LEU A 160 -3.44 29.20 8.08
N SER A 161 -3.05 28.90 6.86
CA SER A 161 -3.86 28.17 5.88
C SER A 161 -3.16 26.86 5.53
N LEU A 162 -3.82 25.74 5.79
CA LEU A 162 -3.33 24.38 5.60
C LEU A 162 -4.11 23.73 4.47
N ASP A 163 -3.43 23.40 3.38
CA ASP A 163 -4.02 22.63 2.28
C ASP A 163 -3.81 21.15 2.55
N VAL A 164 -4.89 20.45 2.89
CA VAL A 164 -4.89 19.02 3.19
C VAL A 164 -5.60 18.27 2.07
N ARG A 165 -4.90 17.33 1.42
CA ARG A 165 -5.51 16.44 0.43
C ARG A 165 -6.05 15.21 1.13
N ASP A 166 -7.37 15.05 1.06
CA ASP A 166 -8.03 13.82 1.40
C ASP A 166 -7.80 12.80 0.29
N THR A 167 -7.20 11.68 0.66
CA THR A 167 -6.81 10.57 -0.21
C THR A 167 -8.00 9.66 -0.55
N VAL A 168 -9.06 9.67 0.26
CA VAL A 168 -10.27 8.88 0.06
C VAL A 168 -11.24 9.60 -0.88
N ALA A 169 -11.37 10.92 -0.73
CA ALA A 169 -12.27 11.75 -1.53
C ALA A 169 -11.59 12.38 -2.77
N ASP A 170 -10.26 12.24 -2.90
CA ASP A 170 -9.38 12.95 -3.85
C ASP A 170 -9.66 14.47 -3.95
N LYS A 171 -10.03 15.07 -2.82
CA LYS A 171 -10.37 16.48 -2.69
C LYS A 171 -9.35 17.17 -1.78
N SER A 172 -9.02 18.40 -2.13
CA SER A 172 -8.17 19.26 -1.31
C SER A 172 -9.06 20.18 -0.47
N VAL A 173 -8.89 20.14 0.84
CA VAL A 173 -9.60 20.99 1.80
C VAL A 173 -8.61 21.99 2.37
N ASN A 174 -8.96 23.28 2.27
CA ASN A 174 -8.19 24.36 2.87
C ASN A 174 -8.73 24.61 4.29
N HIS A 175 -7.90 24.39 5.30
CA HIS A 175 -8.21 24.71 6.69
C HIS A 175 -7.54 26.03 7.07
N ARG A 176 -8.35 27.02 7.47
CA ARG A 176 -7.85 28.32 7.95
C ARG A 176 -7.96 28.39 9.46
N LEU A 177 -6.86 28.76 10.10
CA LEU A 177 -6.73 28.90 11.55
C LEU A 177 -6.20 30.30 11.83
N VAL A 178 -6.74 30.95 12.86
CA VAL A 178 -6.19 32.20 13.39
C VAL A 178 -5.63 31.88 14.77
N LEU A 179 -4.37 32.23 14.99
CA LEU A 179 -3.61 31.88 16.19
C LEU A 179 -3.02 33.13 16.82
N SER A 180 -3.09 33.22 18.14
CA SER A 180 -2.32 34.19 18.91
C SER A 180 -0.84 33.78 19.02
N ALA A 181 0.03 34.70 19.43
CA ALA A 181 1.45 34.43 19.63
C ALA A 181 1.71 33.30 20.65
N GLU A 182 0.92 33.24 21.73
CA GLU A 182 1.02 32.19 22.74
C GLU A 182 0.61 30.82 22.17
N GLN A 183 -0.50 30.77 21.42
CA GLN A 183 -0.98 29.54 20.77
C GLN A 183 0.00 29.01 19.73
N LEU A 184 0.62 29.89 18.94
CA LEU A 184 1.65 29.51 17.98
C LEU A 184 2.88 28.91 18.68
N THR A 185 3.31 29.51 19.79
CA THR A 185 4.45 29.03 20.57
C THR A 185 4.19 27.63 21.14
N MET A 186 2.98 27.40 21.66
CA MET A 186 2.56 26.07 22.10
C MET A 186 2.56 25.06 20.94
N LEU A 187 1.97 25.42 19.80
CA LEU A 187 1.93 24.54 18.61
C LEU A 187 3.34 24.15 18.13
N ILE A 188 4.28 25.10 18.09
CA ILE A 188 5.67 24.82 17.71
C ILE A 188 6.34 23.88 18.71
N SER A 189 6.09 24.07 20.02
CA SER A 189 6.66 23.20 21.05
C SER A 189 6.16 21.76 20.92
N ASP A 190 4.87 21.58 20.62
CA ASP A 190 4.28 20.25 20.42
C ASP A 190 4.80 19.59 19.14
N LEU A 191 4.89 20.32 18.03
CA LEU A 191 5.43 19.79 16.77
C LEU A 191 6.88 19.35 16.92
N LYS A 192 7.71 20.11 17.65
CA LYS A 192 9.10 19.72 17.96
C LYS A 192 9.16 18.45 18.79
N ARG A 193 8.29 18.31 19.80
CA ARG A 193 8.19 17.10 20.61
C ARG A 193 7.83 15.89 19.75
N ILE A 194 6.83 16.01 18.88
CA ILE A 194 6.42 14.94 17.97
C ILE A 194 7.56 14.55 17.03
N SER A 195 8.27 15.53 16.46
CA SER A 195 9.45 15.27 15.60
C SER A 195 10.49 14.44 16.33
N SER A 196 10.84 14.80 17.57
CA SER A 196 11.84 14.04 18.36
C SER A 196 11.41 12.59 18.66
N GLN A 197 10.10 12.36 18.86
CA GLN A 197 9.56 11.02 19.05
C GLN A 197 9.60 10.21 17.76
N MET A 198 9.27 10.83 16.62
CA MET A 198 9.36 10.17 15.31
C MET A 198 10.80 9.78 14.97
N ASP A 199 11.77 10.66 15.23
CA ASP A 199 13.19 10.37 14.99
C ASP A 199 13.70 9.22 15.88
N SER A 200 13.17 9.05 17.09
CA SER A 200 13.55 7.94 17.98
C SER A 200 12.98 6.58 17.58
N LEU A 201 11.99 6.56 16.68
CA LEU A 201 11.33 5.34 16.19
C LEU A 201 11.88 4.87 14.83
N GLN A 202 12.69 5.69 14.16
CA GLN A 202 13.40 5.33 12.92
C GLN A 202 14.73 4.63 13.22
#